data_AF-A0ABD1D2M3-F1
#
_entry.id   AF-A0ABD1D2M3-F1
#
_cell.length_a   1.000
_cell.length_b   1.000
_cell.length_c   1.000
_cell.angle_alpha   90.00
_cell.angle_beta   90.00
_cell.angle_gamma   90.00
#
_symmetry.space_group_name_H-M   'P 1'
#
loop_
_entity.id
_entity.type
_entity.pdbx_description
1 polymer ?
#
loop_
_entity_poly.entity_id
_entity_poly.type
_entity_poly.pdbx_seq_one_letter_code
_entity_poly.pdbx_strand_id
1 'polypeptide(L)'
;MTGAIYVAGALDYETRKRYELRLAASDNLKENYTTVVIHVKDVNDNPPVFERPTYRTQITEEDDRNLPKRVLQYNLTLVASDSLNENKTIIVINVKDVNDMPPVFPQQLYERTMDEELDVPFRIMQVTATDGDKDRPQNIVYFLTGQGIDPDNPANSKFDINRTTGEIFVLK
;
A
#
# COMPACT_ATOMS: atom_id res chain seq x y z
N MET A 1 36.62 -38.54 -47.22
CA MET A 1 36.47 -37.14 -46.80
C MET A 1 35.02 -36.92 -46.43
N THR A 2 34.73 -36.26 -45.31
CA THR A 2 33.35 -36.00 -44.87
C THR A 2 33.00 -34.54 -45.08
N GLY A 3 31.88 -34.25 -45.76
CA GLY A 3 31.31 -32.91 -45.90
C GLY A 3 30.48 -32.50 -44.68
N ALA A 4 30.93 -32.84 -43.47
CA ALA A 4 30.19 -32.59 -42.25
C ALA A 4 30.20 -31.09 -41.92
N ILE A 5 29.04 -30.56 -41.51
CA ILE A 5 28.86 -29.17 -41.09
C ILE A 5 28.83 -29.15 -39.57
N TYR A 6 29.68 -28.31 -38.97
CA TYR A 6 29.74 -28.09 -37.53
C TYR A 6 29.43 -26.64 -37.21
N VAL A 7 28.90 -26.41 -36.01
CA VAL A 7 28.68 -25.06 -35.51
C VAL A 7 29.98 -24.56 -34.86
N ALA A 8 30.42 -23.35 -35.22
CA ALA A 8 31.67 -22.76 -34.71
C ALA A 8 31.48 -21.93 -33.42
N GLY A 9 30.24 -21.71 -32.96
CA GLY A 9 29.91 -20.89 -31.79
C GLY A 9 28.50 -21.15 -31.27
N ALA A 10 28.05 -20.37 -30.30
CA ALA A 10 26.69 -20.47 -29.77
C ALA A 10 25.64 -20.08 -30.84
N LEU A 11 24.49 -20.74 -30.81
CA LEU A 11 23.30 -20.36 -31.57
C LEU A 11 22.29 -19.78 -30.59
N ASP A 12 21.73 -18.62 -30.93
CA ASP A 12 20.76 -17.91 -30.12
C ASP A 12 19.50 -17.67 -30.95
N TYR A 13 18.37 -18.21 -30.51
CA TYR A 13 17.13 -18.22 -31.30
C TYR A 13 16.54 -16.80 -31.42
N GLU A 14 16.64 -16.02 -30.36
CA GLU A 14 16.21 -14.63 -30.23
C GLU A 14 16.96 -13.73 -31.22
N THR A 15 18.26 -13.96 -31.40
CA THR A 15 19.06 -13.26 -32.39
C THR A 15 18.78 -13.75 -33.82
N ARG A 16 18.75 -15.07 -34.05
CA ARG A 16 18.57 -15.63 -35.40
C ARG A 16 17.97 -17.04 -35.41
N LYS A 17 16.79 -17.14 -36.02
CA LYS A 17 16.00 -18.39 -36.10
C LYS A 17 16.45 -19.38 -37.19
N ARG A 18 17.14 -18.92 -38.23
CA ARG A 18 17.64 -19.80 -39.31
C ARG A 18 18.87 -19.25 -40.02
N TYR A 19 19.64 -20.17 -40.60
CA TYR A 19 20.77 -19.88 -41.47
C TYR A 19 20.52 -20.50 -42.85
N GLU A 20 20.80 -19.73 -43.90
CA GLU A 20 20.77 -20.20 -45.29
C GLU A 20 22.21 -20.16 -45.81
N LEU A 21 22.80 -21.33 -45.97
CA LEU A 21 24.20 -21.50 -46.36
C LEU A 21 24.25 -21.94 -47.82
N ARG A 22 24.98 -21.21 -48.66
CA ARG A 22 25.25 -21.64 -50.04
C ARG A 22 26.42 -22.62 -50.02
N LEU A 23 26.15 -23.88 -50.34
CA LEU A 23 27.14 -24.94 -50.45
C LEU A 23 27.59 -25.07 -51.90
N ALA A 24 28.90 -25.06 -52.14
CA ALA A 24 29.49 -25.25 -53.46
C ALA A 24 30.27 -26.58 -53.49
N ALA A 25 30.14 -27.31 -54.59
CA ALA A 25 31.02 -28.42 -54.94
C ALA A 25 31.78 -28.07 -56.22
N SER A 26 33.10 -28.27 -56.23
CA SER A 26 33.99 -27.91 -57.33
C SER A 26 34.95 -29.05 -57.65
N ASP A 27 35.20 -29.29 -58.93
CA ASP A 27 36.24 -30.18 -59.43
C ASP A 27 37.50 -29.42 -59.92
N ASN A 28 37.62 -28.14 -59.54
CA ASN A 28 38.60 -27.15 -60.01
C ASN A 28 38.43 -26.67 -61.46
N LEU A 29 37.41 -27.14 -62.19
CA LEU A 29 37.08 -26.70 -63.55
C LEU A 29 35.63 -26.21 -63.66
N LYS A 30 34.71 -26.78 -62.87
CA LYS A 30 33.29 -26.46 -62.81
C LYS A 30 32.81 -26.46 -61.37
N GLU A 31 31.81 -25.61 -61.09
CA GLU A 31 31.17 -25.52 -59.79
C GLU A 31 29.67 -25.78 -59.91
N ASN A 32 29.10 -26.43 -58.90
CA ASN A 32 27.66 -26.52 -58.70
C ASN A 32 27.30 -26.05 -57.29
N TYR A 33 26.12 -25.46 -57.13
CA TYR A 33 25.68 -24.86 -55.88
C TYR A 33 24.36 -25.45 -55.41
N THR A 34 24.21 -25.54 -54.11
CA THR A 34 22.93 -25.81 -53.45
C THR A 34 22.80 -24.97 -52.18
N THR A 35 21.62 -24.95 -51.56
CA THR A 35 21.37 -24.21 -50.33
C THR A 35 21.08 -25.19 -49.20
N VAL A 36 21.76 -25.03 -48.07
CA VAL A 36 21.48 -25.72 -46.82
C VAL A 36 20.76 -24.75 -45.89
N VAL A 37 19.57 -25.13 -45.42
CA VAL A 37 18.81 -24.35 -44.45
C VAL A 37 18.94 -25.03 -43.08
N ILE A 38 19.47 -24.31 -42.11
CA ILE A 38 19.59 -24.76 -40.72
C ILE A 38 18.59 -23.97 -39.89
N HIS A 39 17.66 -24.66 -39.24
CA HIS A 39 16.72 -24.05 -38.29
C HIS A 39 17.27 -24.15 -36.86
N VAL A 40 17.26 -23.03 -36.15
CA VAL A 40 17.53 -22.99 -34.71
C VAL A 40 16.22 -23.28 -33.99
N LYS A 41 16.24 -24.23 -33.07
CA LYS A 41 15.07 -24.54 -32.25
C LYS A 41 15.06 -23.62 -31.04
N ASP A 42 13.91 -22.99 -30.81
CA ASP A 42 13.63 -22.16 -29.64
C ASP A 42 13.73 -22.98 -28.34
N VAL A 43 14.36 -22.40 -27.32
CA VAL A 43 14.41 -22.88 -25.95
C VAL A 43 14.01 -21.71 -25.07
N ASN A 44 13.17 -21.96 -24.06
CA ASN A 44 12.69 -20.89 -23.19
C ASN A 44 13.77 -20.44 -22.18
N ASP A 45 14.75 -19.68 -22.64
CA ASP A 45 15.89 -19.16 -21.87
C ASP A 45 15.75 -17.68 -21.48
N ASN A 46 14.63 -17.06 -21.83
CA ASN A 46 14.31 -15.68 -21.49
C ASN A 46 13.14 -15.61 -20.51
N PRO A 47 13.34 -15.09 -19.28
CA PRO A 47 12.27 -15.02 -18.28
C PRO A 47 11.21 -13.96 -18.63
N PRO A 48 9.99 -14.07 -18.07
CA PRO A 48 8.99 -13.00 -18.16
C PRO A 48 9.52 -11.69 -17.59
N VAL A 49 9.10 -10.56 -18.17
CA VAL A 49 9.52 -9.22 -17.75
C VAL A 49 8.33 -8.35 -17.35
N PHE A 50 8.50 -7.59 -16.27
CA PHE A 50 7.54 -6.56 -15.86
C PHE A 50 7.98 -5.20 -16.40
N GLU A 51 7.00 -4.37 -16.79
CA GLU A 51 7.27 -3.00 -17.26
C GLU A 51 7.81 -2.10 -16.13
N ARG A 52 7.44 -2.41 -14.88
CA ARG A 52 7.81 -1.62 -13.70
C ARG A 52 8.31 -2.51 -12.55
N PRO A 53 9.29 -2.03 -11.77
CA PRO A 53 9.74 -2.73 -10.57
C PRO A 53 8.72 -2.67 -9.42
N THR A 54 7.74 -1.76 -9.50
CA THR A 54 6.66 -1.64 -8.52
C THR A 54 5.43 -1.01 -9.17
N TYR A 55 4.26 -1.54 -8.85
CA TYR A 55 2.96 -0.98 -9.20
C TYR A 55 2.32 -0.40 -7.93
N ARG A 56 1.67 0.76 -8.06
CA ARG A 56 1.05 1.46 -6.94
C ARG A 56 -0.39 1.82 -7.26
N THR A 57 -1.27 1.63 -6.30
CA THR A 57 -2.66 2.08 -6.38
C THR A 57 -3.16 2.48 -4.99
N GLN A 58 -4.33 3.10 -4.95
CA GLN A 58 -4.98 3.54 -3.73
C GLN A 58 -6.46 3.18 -3.76
N ILE A 59 -6.94 2.65 -2.64
CA ILE A 59 -8.36 2.37 -2.36
C ILE A 59 -8.77 3.07 -1.08
N THR A 60 -10.07 3.09 -0.79
CA THR A 60 -10.64 3.61 0.45
C THR A 60 -11.23 2.44 1.26
N GLU A 61 -11.27 2.54 2.59
CA GLU A 61 -11.90 1.50 3.44
C GLU A 61 -13.37 1.25 3.09
N GLU A 62 -14.07 2.22 2.50
CA GLU A 62 -15.44 2.07 2.02
C GLU A 62 -15.58 1.20 0.76
N ASP A 63 -14.49 1.01 0.00
CA ASP A 63 -14.52 0.23 -1.24
C ASP A 63 -14.81 -1.26 -0.96
N ASP A 64 -14.47 -1.75 0.24
CA ASP A 64 -14.83 -3.08 0.73
C ASP A 64 -14.95 -3.10 2.26
N ARG A 65 -16.17 -3.33 2.76
CA ARG A 65 -16.49 -3.38 4.21
C ARG A 65 -15.79 -4.51 4.97
N ASN A 66 -15.21 -5.48 4.27
CA ASN A 66 -14.45 -6.56 4.89
C ASN A 66 -12.96 -6.23 5.05
N LEU A 67 -12.51 -5.05 4.59
CA LEU A 67 -11.15 -4.61 4.83
C LEU A 67 -10.93 -4.41 6.35
N PRO A 68 -9.79 -4.89 6.88
CA PRO A 68 -9.35 -4.55 8.22
C PRO A 68 -9.20 -3.03 8.38
N LYS A 69 -10.00 -2.43 9.28
CA LYS A 69 -10.08 -0.98 9.59
C LYS A 69 -8.82 -0.30 10.16
N ARG A 70 -7.67 -0.96 10.09
CA ARG A 70 -6.40 -0.51 10.70
C ARG A 70 -5.19 -0.81 9.84
N VAL A 71 -5.42 -1.30 8.62
CA VAL A 71 -4.35 -1.65 7.68
C VAL A 71 -4.35 -0.60 6.58
N LEU A 72 -3.36 0.30 6.64
CA LEU A 72 -3.21 1.41 5.68
C LEU A 72 -2.47 1.00 4.40
N GLN A 73 -1.91 -0.20 4.35
CA GLN A 73 -1.12 -0.63 3.21
C GLN A 73 -1.05 -2.16 3.08
N TYR A 74 -1.14 -2.64 1.85
CA TYR A 74 -0.79 -4.01 1.46
C TYR A 74 0.41 -4.02 0.52
N ASN A 75 1.34 -4.93 0.78
CA ASN A 75 2.46 -5.23 -0.10
C ASN A 75 2.28 -6.65 -0.64
N LEU A 76 1.93 -6.75 -1.93
CA LEU A 76 1.70 -8.01 -2.61
C LEU A 76 2.87 -8.31 -3.54
N THR A 77 3.26 -9.58 -3.62
CA THR A 77 4.23 -10.04 -4.62
C THR A 77 3.47 -10.58 -5.83
N LEU A 78 3.63 -9.92 -6.98
CA LEU A 78 3.13 -10.41 -8.25
C LEU A 78 4.21 -11.29 -8.89
N VAL A 79 3.84 -12.52 -9.23
CA VAL A 79 4.72 -13.50 -9.89
C VAL A 79 4.24 -13.71 -11.32
N ALA A 80 5.13 -13.51 -12.29
CA ALA A 80 4.90 -13.91 -13.67
C ALA A 80 5.75 -15.15 -13.94
N SER A 81 5.14 -16.20 -14.46
CA SER A 81 5.83 -17.44 -14.84
C SER A 81 5.36 -17.91 -16.21
N ASP A 82 6.32 -18.41 -16.99
CA ASP A 82 6.08 -19.07 -18.28
C ASP A 82 6.17 -20.61 -18.18
N SER A 83 6.11 -21.14 -16.95
CA SER A 83 6.29 -22.55 -16.58
C SER A 83 7.73 -23.06 -16.46
N LEU A 84 8.75 -22.32 -16.93
CA LEU A 84 10.16 -22.70 -16.76
C LEU A 84 10.94 -21.64 -15.98
N ASN A 85 10.63 -20.38 -16.25
CA ASN A 85 11.19 -19.21 -15.62
C ASN A 85 10.10 -18.48 -14.82
N GLU A 86 10.53 -17.71 -13.83
CA GLU A 86 9.68 -16.83 -13.07
C GLU A 86 10.37 -15.52 -12.77
N ASN A 87 9.59 -14.45 -12.74
CA ASN A 87 10.02 -13.13 -12.32
C ASN A 87 9.01 -12.56 -11.33
N LYS A 88 9.44 -11.64 -10.46
CA LYS A 88 8.61 -11.09 -9.38
C LYS A 88 8.68 -9.57 -9.35
N THR A 89 7.56 -8.94 -9.05
CA THR A 89 7.45 -7.50 -8.80
C THR A 89 6.53 -7.24 -7.61
N ILE A 90 6.48 -6.01 -7.11
CA ILE A 90 5.68 -5.63 -5.95
C ILE A 90 4.49 -4.79 -6.38
N ILE A 91 3.32 -5.07 -5.81
CA ILE A 91 2.15 -4.19 -5.86
C ILE A 91 1.95 -3.60 -4.47
N VAL A 92 1.98 -2.27 -4.38
CA VAL A 92 1.67 -1.52 -3.17
C VAL A 92 0.25 -0.97 -3.31
N ILE A 93 -0.63 -1.38 -2.41
CA ILE A 93 -2.00 -0.86 -2.31
C ILE A 93 -2.06 -0.02 -1.05
N ASN A 94 -2.22 1.29 -1.19
CA ASN A 94 -2.48 2.17 -0.05
C ASN A 94 -3.99 2.18 0.24
N VAL A 95 -4.36 2.12 1.51
CA VAL A 95 -5.74 2.20 1.96
C VAL A 95 -5.92 3.54 2.65
N LYS A 96 -6.83 4.35 2.12
CA LYS A 96 -7.25 5.60 2.73
C LYS A 96 -8.30 5.30 3.79
N ASP A 97 -7.98 5.65 5.01
CA ASP A 97 -8.86 5.54 6.17
C ASP A 97 -10.14 6.38 5.97
N VAL A 98 -11.27 5.94 6.54
CA VAL A 98 -12.53 6.70 6.59
C VAL A 98 -12.93 6.99 8.04
N ASN A 99 -13.56 8.15 8.30
CA ASN A 99 -14.00 8.48 9.66
C ASN A 99 -15.24 7.66 9.99
N ASP A 100 -15.03 6.49 10.55
CA ASP A 100 -16.08 5.52 10.83
C ASP A 100 -16.03 4.95 12.25
N MET A 101 -15.04 5.38 13.05
CA MET A 101 -14.94 5.07 14.46
C MET A 101 -15.28 6.32 15.30
N PRO A 102 -16.27 6.28 16.21
CA PRO A 102 -16.55 7.42 17.07
C PRO A 102 -15.44 7.60 18.13
N PRO A 103 -15.23 8.83 18.66
CA PRO A 103 -14.40 9.05 19.83
C PRO A 103 -14.93 8.29 21.06
N VAL A 104 -14.04 7.65 21.81
CA VAL A 104 -14.37 6.84 22.99
C VAL A 104 -13.60 7.31 24.22
N PHE A 105 -14.30 7.49 25.34
CA PHE A 105 -13.65 7.67 26.64
C PHE A 105 -13.21 6.31 27.23
N PRO A 106 -12.05 6.23 27.87
CA PRO A 106 -11.56 4.99 28.49
C PRO A 106 -12.38 4.57 29.72
N GLN A 107 -13.11 5.50 30.33
CA GLN A 107 -13.96 5.28 31.51
C GLN A 107 -15.38 5.72 31.21
N GLN A 108 -16.36 4.98 31.74
CA GLN A 108 -17.79 5.32 31.65
C GLN A 108 -18.22 6.34 32.73
N LEU A 109 -17.41 6.49 33.77
CA LEU A 109 -17.71 7.32 34.94
C LEU A 109 -16.43 8.00 35.44
N TYR A 110 -16.50 9.32 35.63
CA TYR A 110 -15.46 10.12 36.26
C TYR A 110 -16.07 10.80 37.49
N GLU A 111 -15.52 10.51 38.68
CA GLU A 111 -16.01 11.06 39.94
C GLU A 111 -14.91 11.88 40.62
N ARG A 112 -15.32 12.98 41.25
CA ARG A 112 -14.47 13.77 42.13
C ARG A 112 -15.29 14.39 43.24
N THR A 113 -14.77 14.33 44.46
CA THR A 113 -15.28 15.08 45.60
C THR A 113 -14.44 16.34 45.80
N MET A 114 -15.09 17.45 46.14
CA MET A 114 -14.44 18.73 46.38
C MET A 114 -15.14 19.44 47.54
N ASP A 115 -14.39 20.29 48.25
CA ASP A 115 -14.95 21.17 49.28
C ASP A 115 -15.72 22.34 48.64
N GLU A 116 -16.63 22.95 49.39
CA GLU A 116 -17.42 24.08 48.88
C GLU A 116 -16.66 25.42 48.91
N GLU A 117 -15.64 25.54 49.77
CA GLU A 117 -14.85 26.78 49.97
C GLU A 117 -13.64 26.85 49.02
N LEU A 118 -13.85 26.55 47.73
CA LEU A 118 -12.79 26.61 46.73
C LEU A 118 -12.54 28.03 46.23
N ASP A 119 -11.27 28.39 46.08
CA ASP A 119 -10.85 29.56 45.31
C ASP A 119 -11.09 29.31 43.81
N VAL A 120 -12.02 30.05 43.22
CA VAL A 120 -12.40 29.94 41.79
C VAL A 120 -11.65 30.96 40.92
N PRO A 121 -11.29 30.63 39.67
CA PRO A 121 -11.56 29.37 38.98
C PRO A 121 -10.65 28.22 39.43
N PHE A 122 -11.22 27.02 39.54
CA PHE A 122 -10.49 25.83 39.99
C PHE A 122 -10.59 24.69 38.98
N ARG A 123 -9.45 24.03 38.70
CA ARG A 123 -9.41 22.87 37.80
C ARG A 123 -9.95 21.63 38.50
N ILE A 124 -11.03 21.07 37.97
CA ILE A 124 -11.69 19.87 38.49
C ILE A 124 -10.92 18.62 38.07
N MET A 125 -10.77 18.39 36.79
CA MET A 125 -10.08 17.21 36.26
C MET A 125 -9.73 17.44 34.80
N GLN A 126 -9.18 16.42 34.16
CA GLN A 126 -9.02 16.39 32.72
C GLN A 126 -9.52 15.04 32.21
N VAL A 127 -10.36 15.08 31.19
CA VAL A 127 -10.84 13.89 30.48
C VAL A 127 -10.19 13.81 29.12
N THR A 128 -10.04 12.59 28.60
CA THR A 128 -9.49 12.37 27.26
C THR A 128 -10.27 11.26 26.58
N ALA A 129 -10.74 11.53 25.37
CA ALA A 129 -11.27 10.52 24.46
C ALA A 129 -10.21 10.18 23.41
N THR A 130 -10.32 8.97 22.85
CA THR A 130 -9.50 8.52 21.72
C THR A 130 -10.40 8.17 20.57
N ASP A 131 -10.03 8.58 19.36
CA ASP A 131 -10.68 8.15 18.13
C ASP A 131 -9.88 6.98 17.53
N GLY A 132 -10.56 6.04 16.88
CA GLY A 132 -9.93 4.84 16.36
C GLY A 132 -9.28 5.02 14.98
N ASP A 133 -9.75 6.03 14.25
CA ASP A 133 -9.39 6.31 12.86
C ASP A 133 -7.89 6.62 12.69
N LYS A 134 -7.33 6.21 11.56
CA LYS A 134 -5.91 6.37 11.20
C LYS A 134 -5.73 7.35 10.03
N ASP A 135 -4.47 7.64 9.70
CA ASP A 135 -4.09 8.49 8.56
C ASP A 135 -4.74 9.90 8.53
N ARG A 136 -5.24 10.38 9.68
CA ARG A 136 -5.87 11.69 9.84
C ARG A 136 -5.54 12.29 11.21
N PRO A 137 -5.56 13.64 11.35
CA PRO A 137 -5.58 14.28 12.65
C PRO A 137 -6.89 13.94 13.39
N GLN A 138 -6.78 13.47 14.62
CA GLN A 138 -7.93 13.24 15.50
C GLN A 138 -8.30 14.55 16.19
N ASN A 139 -9.11 15.37 15.51
CA ASN A 139 -9.57 16.66 16.03
C ASN A 139 -10.78 16.48 16.95
N ILE A 140 -10.58 15.84 18.10
CA ILE A 140 -11.63 15.64 19.11
C ILE A 140 -11.96 16.97 19.76
N VAL A 141 -13.25 17.30 19.84
CA VAL A 141 -13.76 18.53 20.46
C VAL A 141 -14.65 18.19 21.64
N TYR A 142 -14.30 18.68 22.81
CA TYR A 142 -15.06 18.47 24.05
C TYR A 142 -16.10 19.56 24.28
N PHE A 143 -17.23 19.21 24.90
CA PHE A 143 -18.27 20.11 25.36
C PHE A 143 -19.02 19.49 26.56
N LEU A 144 -19.54 20.33 27.46
CA LEU A 144 -20.36 19.92 28.60
C LEU A 144 -21.84 20.23 28.33
N THR A 145 -22.71 19.40 28.89
CA THR A 145 -24.16 19.60 28.91
C THR A 145 -24.70 19.17 30.27
N GLY A 146 -25.84 19.72 30.69
CA GLY A 146 -26.52 19.32 31.92
C GLY A 146 -26.54 20.42 32.98
N GLN A 147 -26.67 20.04 34.24
CA GLN A 147 -26.80 21.00 35.34
C GLN A 147 -25.52 21.85 35.49
N GLY A 148 -25.70 23.15 35.73
CA GLY A 148 -24.60 24.09 35.88
C GLY A 148 -23.99 24.58 34.55
N ILE A 149 -24.53 24.16 33.40
CA ILE A 149 -24.20 24.68 32.07
C ILE A 149 -25.40 25.46 31.53
N ASP A 150 -25.19 26.72 31.14
CA ASP A 150 -26.17 27.57 30.45
C ASP A 150 -25.74 27.70 28.98
N PRO A 151 -26.36 26.94 28.04
CA PRO A 151 -25.97 26.95 26.64
C PRO A 151 -26.34 28.25 25.91
N ASP A 152 -27.32 29.00 26.41
CA ASP A 152 -27.76 30.27 25.82
C ASP A 152 -26.93 31.45 26.33
N ASN A 153 -26.36 31.33 27.54
CA ASN A 153 -25.45 32.30 28.12
C ASN A 153 -24.27 31.64 28.84
N PRO A 154 -23.16 31.33 28.13
CA PRO A 154 -22.01 30.66 28.71
C PRO A 154 -21.40 31.37 29.91
N ALA A 155 -21.53 32.71 30.00
CA ALA A 155 -21.05 33.48 31.14
C ALA A 155 -21.83 33.19 32.44
N ASN A 156 -23.01 32.57 32.37
CA ASN A 156 -23.79 32.12 33.51
C ASN A 156 -23.45 30.69 33.96
N SER A 157 -22.71 29.93 33.15
CA SER A 157 -22.31 28.57 33.50
C SER A 157 -21.43 28.55 34.75
N LYS A 158 -21.67 27.56 35.62
CA LYS A 158 -20.83 27.25 36.78
C LYS A 158 -19.59 26.45 36.40
N PHE A 159 -19.70 25.62 35.37
CA PHE A 159 -18.62 24.77 34.88
C PHE A 159 -18.26 25.12 33.45
N ASP A 160 -17.02 24.84 33.07
CA ASP A 160 -16.53 24.95 31.71
C ASP A 160 -15.56 23.82 31.39
N ILE A 161 -15.36 23.54 30.10
CA ILE A 161 -14.38 22.57 29.61
C ILE A 161 -13.54 23.20 28.51
N ASN A 162 -12.22 23.02 28.60
CA ASN A 162 -11.35 23.33 27.49
C ASN A 162 -11.63 22.35 26.34
N ARG A 163 -12.10 22.90 25.22
CA ARG A 163 -12.58 22.14 24.05
C ARG A 163 -11.51 21.28 23.38
N THR A 164 -10.22 21.53 23.62
CA THR A 164 -9.12 20.76 23.03
C THR A 164 -8.37 19.92 24.05
N THR A 165 -8.17 20.42 25.27
CA THR A 165 -7.43 19.68 26.31
C THR A 165 -8.31 18.76 27.14
N GLY A 166 -9.63 19.00 27.18
CA GLY A 166 -10.56 18.26 28.03
C GLY A 166 -10.45 18.59 29.52
N GLU A 167 -9.76 19.68 29.88
CA GLU A 167 -9.70 20.17 31.26
C GLU A 167 -11.03 20.80 31.68
N ILE A 168 -11.59 20.32 32.78
CA ILE A 168 -12.87 20.78 33.34
C ILE A 168 -12.58 21.73 34.49
N PHE A 169 -13.29 22.85 34.53
CA PHE A 169 -13.15 23.90 35.54
C PHE A 169 -14.48 24.21 36.21
N VAL A 170 -14.42 24.64 37.47
CA VAL A 170 -15.46 25.45 38.09
C VAL A 170 -15.07 26.92 37.95
N LEU A 171 -16.03 27.75 37.56
CA LEU A 171 -15.84 29.18 37.26
C LEU A 171 -16.33 30.10 38.37
N LYS A 172 -17.27 29.64 39.21
CA LYS A 172 -18.00 30.45 40.19
C LYS A 172 -18.39 29.63 41.41
#